data_AF-A0A2N0MB10-F1
#
_entry.id   AF-A0A2N0MB10-F1
#
_cell.length_a   1.000
_cell.length_b   1.000
_cell.length_c   1.000
_cell.angle_alpha   90.00
_cell.angle_beta   90.00
_cell.angle_gamma   90.00
#
_symmetry.space_group_name_H-M   'P 1'
#
loop_
_entity.id
_entity.type
_entity.pdbx_description
1 polymer ?
#
loop_
_entity_poly.entity_id
_entity_poly.type
_entity_poly.pdbx_seq_one_letter_code
_entity_poly.pdbx_strand_id
1 'polypeptide(L)'
;MRALISVYDKSGVVEFAKTLAGSGYELISTGGTHQTLSKDGGLDVKQVSVVTGSPEILDGRVKTLHPVIHAGLLARRDSPEHQAELAEHKITPIDLVAVNLYPFVATVSKPNVTLDEALENIDIGGPTMLRAAAKNFPSVAVVVDPADYGWVADRLKGAGLTMEERKGLAAKAFHHVSVYDAAVTGYLNSDASSEGLPDDVAISLTKVTGLRYGENPHQQGALYLSPSLGSQGVAGAKQLHGRELSYNNLMDADAAWRTVSDFDQQTVAVVKHANACGLASHDEQVQAYERAFEGDPVSAFGGIVAYNRTVTAASAKAMGPVFYEVVVAPGYEPEALETLKKKRNLRILEAQPGD
;
A
#
# COMPACT_ATOMS: atom_id res chain seq x y z
N MET A 1 16.81 -23.67 -14.10
CA MET A 1 16.54 -22.36 -13.47
C MET A 1 16.10 -22.61 -12.04
N ARG A 2 16.30 -21.67 -11.12
CA ARG A 2 15.96 -21.82 -9.70
C ARG A 2 15.19 -20.61 -9.19
N ALA A 3 14.12 -20.86 -8.44
CA ALA A 3 13.30 -19.82 -7.81
C ALA A 3 13.34 -19.95 -6.29
N LEU A 4 13.69 -18.86 -5.60
CA LEU A 4 13.62 -18.75 -4.15
C LEU A 4 12.33 -18.06 -3.73
N ILE A 5 11.49 -18.75 -2.97
CA ILE A 5 10.20 -18.22 -2.51
C ILE A 5 10.20 -18.18 -0.98
N SER A 6 10.10 -17.00 -0.40
CA SER A 6 10.04 -16.80 1.05
C SER A 6 9.13 -15.62 1.37
N VAL A 7 7.84 -15.91 1.52
CA VAL A 7 6.79 -14.89 1.66
C VAL A 7 6.15 -14.96 3.04
N TYR A 8 5.74 -13.83 3.60
CA TYR A 8 4.80 -13.76 4.71
C TYR A 8 3.36 -13.97 4.22
N ASP A 9 2.87 -13.10 3.33
CA ASP A 9 1.56 -13.22 2.69
C ASP A 9 1.57 -14.36 1.66
N LYS A 10 0.72 -15.36 1.87
CA LYS A 10 0.60 -16.56 1.03
C LYS A 10 -0.38 -16.40 -0.12
N SER A 11 -1.02 -15.24 -0.28
CA SER A 11 -2.00 -14.99 -1.33
C SER A 11 -1.44 -15.35 -2.70
N GLY A 12 -2.10 -16.29 -3.39
CA GLY A 12 -1.72 -16.73 -4.75
C GLY A 12 -0.37 -17.46 -4.89
N VAL A 13 0.41 -17.65 -3.81
CA VAL A 13 1.79 -18.17 -3.91
C VAL A 13 1.86 -19.60 -4.43
N VAL A 14 0.86 -20.43 -4.10
CA VAL A 14 0.80 -21.83 -4.55
C VAL A 14 0.65 -21.90 -6.06
N GLU A 15 -0.24 -21.10 -6.64
CA GLU A 15 -0.48 -21.14 -8.09
C GLU A 15 0.67 -20.51 -8.88
N PHE A 16 1.31 -19.50 -8.30
CA PHE A 16 2.55 -18.95 -8.82
C PHE A 16 3.66 -20.02 -8.83
N ALA A 17 3.86 -20.72 -7.71
CA ALA A 17 4.88 -21.76 -7.59
C ALA A 17 4.61 -22.97 -8.52
N LYS A 18 3.35 -23.38 -8.70
CA LYS A 18 2.99 -24.42 -9.69
C LYS A 18 3.36 -24.00 -11.11
N THR A 19 3.14 -22.74 -11.47
CA THR A 19 3.56 -22.22 -12.77
C THR A 19 5.08 -22.30 -12.91
N LEU A 20 5.82 -21.85 -11.90
CA LEU A 20 7.30 -21.89 -11.93
C LEU A 20 7.81 -23.33 -12.09
N ALA A 21 7.29 -24.27 -11.30
CA ALA A 21 7.64 -25.69 -11.41
C ALA A 21 7.31 -26.25 -12.80
N GLY A 22 6.13 -25.94 -13.34
CA GLY A 22 5.72 -26.33 -14.70
C GLY A 22 6.61 -25.74 -15.81
N SER A 23 7.23 -24.59 -15.56
CA SER A 23 8.24 -23.96 -16.42
C SER A 23 9.68 -24.45 -16.17
N GLY A 24 9.86 -25.51 -15.37
CA GLY A 24 11.17 -26.14 -15.13
C GLY A 24 12.04 -25.43 -14.09
N TYR A 25 11.45 -24.60 -13.22
CA TYR A 25 12.18 -24.05 -12.07
C TYR A 25 12.28 -25.07 -10.94
N GLU A 26 13.49 -25.25 -10.44
CA GLU A 26 13.70 -25.85 -9.12
C GLU A 26 13.27 -24.85 -8.05
N LEU A 27 12.37 -25.27 -7.16
CA LEU A 27 11.85 -24.42 -6.10
C LEU A 27 12.69 -24.58 -4.83
N ILE A 28 13.13 -23.45 -4.27
CA ILE A 28 13.76 -23.39 -2.96
C ILE A 28 12.97 -22.46 -2.04
N SER A 29 12.82 -22.82 -0.77
CA SER A 29 11.98 -22.07 0.16
C SER A 29 12.43 -22.18 1.62
N THR A 30 11.83 -21.36 2.49
CA THR A 30 12.12 -21.30 3.93
C THR A 30 10.90 -21.66 4.78
N GLY A 31 11.13 -22.25 5.95
CA GLY A 31 10.16 -22.44 7.04
C GLY A 31 8.70 -22.66 6.62
N GLY A 32 7.83 -21.72 6.97
CA GLY A 32 6.39 -21.80 6.70
C GLY A 32 6.01 -21.73 5.21
N THR A 33 6.81 -21.06 4.37
CA THR A 33 6.56 -21.04 2.91
C THR A 33 6.77 -22.42 2.30
N HIS A 34 7.84 -23.11 2.70
CA HIS A 34 8.08 -24.48 2.28
C HIS A 34 6.88 -25.37 2.65
N GLN A 35 6.35 -25.27 3.87
CA GLN A 35 5.21 -26.07 4.29
C GLN A 35 3.97 -25.82 3.42
N THR A 36 3.61 -24.56 3.15
CA THR A 36 2.49 -24.21 2.26
C THR A 36 2.69 -24.79 0.86
N LEU A 37 3.87 -24.60 0.27
CA LEU A 37 4.13 -25.05 -1.10
C LEU A 37 4.16 -26.58 -1.22
N SER A 38 4.76 -27.28 -0.25
CA SER A 38 4.86 -28.73 -0.28
C SER A 38 3.55 -29.42 0.11
N LYS A 39 2.89 -28.99 1.20
CA LYS A 39 1.68 -29.65 1.70
C LYS A 39 0.43 -29.27 0.91
N ASP A 40 0.22 -27.97 0.70
CA ASP A 40 -1.00 -27.48 0.06
C ASP A 40 -0.86 -27.48 -1.47
N GLY A 41 0.35 -27.21 -1.96
CA GLY A 41 0.67 -27.22 -3.40
C GLY A 41 1.06 -28.58 -3.97
N GLY A 42 1.46 -29.53 -3.13
CA GLY A 42 1.99 -30.83 -3.58
C GLY A 42 3.29 -30.71 -4.39
N LEU A 43 4.06 -29.63 -4.20
CA LEU A 43 5.24 -29.31 -4.99
C LEU A 43 6.52 -29.90 -4.36
N ASP A 44 7.43 -30.34 -5.22
CA ASP A 44 8.81 -30.63 -4.81
C ASP A 44 9.56 -29.31 -4.57
N VAL A 45 9.84 -29.03 -3.30
CA VAL A 45 10.46 -27.79 -2.85
C VAL A 45 11.61 -28.14 -1.92
N LYS A 46 12.81 -27.65 -2.24
CA LYS A 46 13.97 -27.84 -1.36
C LYS A 46 13.99 -26.75 -0.29
N GLN A 47 14.32 -27.15 0.93
CA GLN A 47 14.60 -26.17 1.98
C GLN A 47 15.94 -25.47 1.73
N VAL A 48 16.01 -24.18 2.10
CA VAL A 48 17.26 -23.41 2.06
C VAL A 48 18.37 -24.07 2.90
N SER A 49 18.04 -24.70 4.02
CA SER A 49 19.00 -25.46 4.84
C SER A 49 19.67 -26.61 4.06
N VAL A 50 18.93 -27.30 3.19
CA VAL A 50 19.47 -28.36 2.30
C VAL A 50 20.39 -27.76 1.24
N VAL A 51 20.04 -26.59 0.69
CA VAL A 51 20.85 -25.92 -0.34
C VAL A 51 22.15 -25.37 0.25
N THR A 52 22.11 -24.86 1.48
CA THR A 52 23.25 -24.23 2.14
C THR A 52 24.11 -25.20 2.93
N GLY A 53 23.56 -26.36 3.33
CA GLY A 53 24.18 -27.28 4.28
C GLY A 53 24.21 -26.75 5.72
N SER A 54 23.57 -25.62 6.01
CA SER A 54 23.55 -24.98 7.33
C SER A 54 22.18 -25.14 8.00
N PRO A 55 22.12 -25.47 9.30
CA PRO A 55 20.85 -25.52 10.02
C PRO A 55 20.26 -24.12 10.23
N GLU A 56 18.95 -24.05 10.47
CA GLU A 56 18.33 -22.84 10.98
C GLU A 56 18.72 -22.66 12.47
N ILE A 57 19.35 -21.53 12.80
CA ILE A 57 19.81 -21.19 14.17
C ILE A 57 19.25 -19.82 14.57
N LEU A 58 19.31 -19.50 15.88
CA LEU A 58 18.83 -18.23 16.45
C LEU A 58 17.37 -17.95 16.07
N ASP A 59 16.51 -18.96 16.23
CA ASP A 59 15.08 -18.90 15.93
C ASP A 59 14.76 -18.46 14.48
N GLY A 60 15.66 -18.79 13.55
CA GLY A 60 15.49 -18.51 12.13
C GLY A 60 15.98 -17.12 11.70
N ARG A 61 16.59 -16.32 12.59
CA ARG A 61 17.12 -14.98 12.30
C ARG A 61 18.17 -14.95 11.19
N VAL A 62 18.92 -16.05 11.00
CA VAL A 62 20.03 -16.12 10.03
C VAL A 62 19.85 -17.20 8.95
N LYS A 63 18.62 -17.65 8.68
CA LYS A 63 18.35 -18.79 7.77
C LYS A 63 18.75 -18.58 6.31
N THR A 64 18.71 -17.34 5.79
CA THR A 64 19.04 -17.03 4.39
C THR A 64 20.31 -16.21 4.21
N LEU A 65 20.92 -15.75 5.30
CA LEU A 65 22.13 -14.93 5.31
C LEU A 65 23.38 -15.80 5.09
N HIS A 66 23.44 -16.45 3.92
CA HIS A 66 24.46 -17.43 3.60
C HIS A 66 25.11 -17.13 2.23
N PRO A 67 26.45 -17.29 2.08
CA PRO A 67 27.14 -17.04 0.82
C PRO A 67 26.57 -17.84 -0.36
N VAL A 68 26.15 -19.10 -0.17
CA VAL A 68 25.53 -19.91 -1.24
C VAL A 68 24.28 -19.24 -1.81
N ILE A 69 23.43 -18.65 -0.96
CA ILE A 69 22.21 -17.95 -1.42
C ILE A 69 22.60 -16.64 -2.10
N HIS A 70 23.42 -15.83 -1.45
CA HIS A 70 23.74 -14.49 -1.97
C HIS A 70 24.67 -14.52 -3.19
N ALA A 71 25.61 -15.46 -3.31
CA ALA A 71 26.38 -15.68 -4.52
C ALA A 71 25.47 -16.19 -5.66
N GLY A 72 24.54 -17.09 -5.34
CA GLY A 72 23.49 -17.52 -6.27
C GLY A 72 22.68 -16.35 -6.83
N LEU A 73 22.43 -15.30 -6.03
CA LEU A 73 21.70 -14.09 -6.44
C LEU A 73 22.58 -13.03 -7.11
N LEU A 74 23.79 -12.77 -6.61
CA LEU A 74 24.60 -11.59 -6.97
C LEU A 74 25.62 -11.85 -8.07
N ALA A 75 25.93 -13.11 -8.35
CA ALA A 75 26.86 -13.43 -9.42
C ALA A 75 26.31 -12.97 -10.77
N ARG A 76 27.00 -12.00 -11.37
CA ARG A 76 26.85 -11.57 -12.75
C ARG A 76 26.97 -12.74 -13.72
N ARG A 77 25.94 -12.96 -14.54
CA ARG A 77 25.91 -14.04 -15.54
C ARG A 77 26.73 -13.72 -16.78
N ASP A 78 27.03 -12.45 -17.01
CA ASP A 78 27.85 -11.95 -18.11
C ASP A 78 29.37 -11.91 -17.78
N SER A 79 29.77 -12.25 -16.56
CA SER A 79 31.18 -12.38 -16.16
C SER A 79 31.60 -13.86 -16.14
N PRO A 80 32.51 -14.28 -17.02
CA PRO A 80 33.09 -15.63 -16.99
C PRO A 80 33.75 -15.97 -15.66
N GLU A 81 34.39 -15.00 -15.01
CA GLU A 81 35.06 -15.16 -13.71
C GLU A 81 34.06 -15.54 -12.62
N HIS A 82 32.94 -14.80 -12.53
CA HIS A 82 31.89 -15.11 -11.56
C HIS A 82 31.26 -16.49 -11.83
N GLN A 83 31.06 -16.87 -13.09
CA GLN A 83 30.51 -18.18 -13.42
C GLN A 83 31.48 -19.33 -13.08
N ALA A 84 32.79 -19.12 -13.25
CA ALA A 84 33.81 -20.07 -12.84
C ALA A 84 33.83 -20.24 -11.30
N GLU A 85 33.77 -19.15 -10.54
CA GLU A 85 33.72 -19.19 -9.08
C GLU A 85 32.47 -19.91 -8.55
N LEU A 86 31.29 -19.66 -9.16
CA LEU A 86 30.08 -20.40 -8.83
C LEU A 86 30.25 -21.92 -9.07
N ALA A 87 30.88 -22.30 -10.19
CA ALA A 87 31.10 -23.70 -10.53
C ALA A 87 32.09 -24.38 -9.57
N GLU A 88 33.18 -23.70 -9.22
CA GLU A 88 34.17 -24.16 -8.24
C GLU A 88 33.51 -24.46 -6.88
N HIS A 89 32.66 -23.54 -6.42
CA HIS A 89 31.94 -23.69 -5.15
C HIS A 89 30.65 -24.51 -5.25
N LYS A 90 30.32 -25.06 -6.44
CA LYS A 90 29.09 -25.83 -6.72
C LYS A 90 27.81 -25.06 -6.37
N ILE A 91 27.82 -23.75 -6.55
CA ILE A 91 26.69 -22.86 -6.28
C ILE A 91 25.88 -22.72 -7.55
N THR A 92 24.62 -23.13 -7.50
CA THR A 92 23.70 -22.91 -8.62
C THR A 92 23.14 -21.48 -8.58
N PRO A 93 23.14 -20.77 -9.72
CA PRO A 93 22.35 -19.55 -9.93
C PRO A 93 20.92 -19.62 -9.38
N ILE A 94 20.45 -18.49 -8.84
CA ILE A 94 19.02 -18.23 -8.59
C ILE A 94 18.56 -17.20 -9.61
N ASP A 95 17.47 -17.50 -10.31
CA ASP A 95 16.94 -16.72 -11.44
C ASP A 95 15.71 -15.90 -11.04
N LEU A 96 15.00 -16.32 -10.00
CA LEU A 96 13.83 -15.62 -9.47
C LEU A 96 13.82 -15.63 -7.94
N VAL A 97 13.46 -14.50 -7.35
CA VAL A 97 13.16 -14.35 -5.92
C VAL A 97 11.76 -13.81 -5.76
N ALA A 98 10.92 -14.51 -4.99
CA ALA A 98 9.62 -14.02 -4.55
C ALA A 98 9.62 -13.89 -3.02
N VAL A 99 9.61 -12.66 -2.53
CA VAL A 99 9.69 -12.34 -1.10
C VAL A 99 8.81 -11.15 -0.81
N ASN A 100 7.87 -11.30 0.12
CA ASN A 100 7.17 -10.19 0.75
C ASN A 100 7.48 -10.21 2.25
N LEU A 101 7.68 -9.02 2.82
CA LEU A 101 8.18 -8.85 4.18
C LEU A 101 7.09 -9.06 5.22
N TYR A 102 7.50 -9.29 6.47
CA TYR A 102 6.58 -9.21 7.60
C TYR A 102 5.89 -7.84 7.62
N PRO A 103 4.61 -7.76 7.98
CA PRO A 103 3.85 -6.52 7.98
C PRO A 103 4.22 -5.70 9.22
N PHE A 104 5.46 -5.24 9.30
CA PHE A 104 6.01 -4.51 10.45
C PHE A 104 5.09 -3.37 10.88
N VAL A 105 4.62 -2.56 9.91
CA VAL A 105 3.62 -1.50 10.12
C VAL A 105 2.38 -2.04 10.84
N ALA A 106 1.79 -3.14 10.36
CA ALA A 106 0.61 -3.73 10.99
C ALA A 106 0.90 -4.34 12.38
N THR A 107 2.13 -4.79 12.64
CA THR A 107 2.54 -5.20 13.98
C THR A 107 2.61 -4.01 14.92
N VAL A 108 3.37 -2.96 14.59
CA VAL A 108 3.58 -1.82 15.48
C VAL A 108 2.36 -0.91 15.63
N SER A 109 1.39 -0.99 14.72
CA SER A 109 0.09 -0.32 14.87
C SER A 109 -0.86 -1.02 15.85
N LYS A 110 -0.53 -2.20 16.38
CA LYS A 110 -1.37 -2.87 17.39
C LYS A 110 -1.28 -2.14 18.73
N PRO A 111 -2.39 -2.04 19.48
CA PRO A 111 -2.37 -1.46 20.81
C PRO A 111 -1.44 -2.28 21.74
N ASN A 112 -0.61 -1.59 22.52
CA ASN A 112 0.30 -2.15 23.52
C ASN A 112 1.41 -3.08 22.97
N VAL A 113 1.86 -2.90 21.73
CA VAL A 113 3.06 -3.61 21.26
C VAL A 113 4.27 -3.19 22.07
N THR A 114 5.01 -4.19 22.56
CA THR A 114 6.27 -3.98 23.28
C THR A 114 7.44 -3.77 22.32
N LEU A 115 8.51 -3.14 22.81
CA LEU A 115 9.76 -3.00 22.04
C LEU A 115 10.30 -4.37 21.60
N ASP A 116 10.27 -5.37 22.48
CA ASP A 116 10.74 -6.73 22.17
C ASP A 116 9.93 -7.35 21.02
N GLU A 117 8.60 -7.23 21.05
CA GLU A 117 7.75 -7.70 19.95
C GLU A 117 8.04 -6.98 18.63
N ALA A 118 8.28 -5.66 18.67
CA ALA A 118 8.65 -4.92 17.47
C ALA A 118 10.02 -5.38 16.93
N LEU A 119 11.02 -5.54 17.79
CA LEU A 119 12.37 -5.98 17.42
C LEU A 119 12.38 -7.39 16.81
N GLU A 120 11.54 -8.31 17.29
CA GLU A 120 11.39 -9.66 16.69
C GLU A 120 10.77 -9.62 15.29
N ASN A 121 10.00 -8.59 14.97
CA ASN A 121 9.36 -8.43 13.66
C ASN A 121 10.23 -7.65 12.65
N ILE A 122 11.44 -7.22 13.04
CA ILE A 122 12.40 -6.62 12.10
C ILE A 122 13.07 -7.74 11.29
N ASP A 123 12.59 -7.94 10.05
CA ASP A 123 13.19 -8.84 9.08
C ASP A 123 14.55 -8.32 8.56
N ILE A 124 15.58 -9.16 8.66
CA ILE A 124 16.91 -8.92 8.10
C ILE A 124 17.11 -9.70 6.79
N GLY A 125 16.65 -10.95 6.76
CA GLY A 125 16.87 -11.86 5.64
C GLY A 125 16.10 -11.44 4.39
N GLY A 126 14.83 -11.07 4.56
CA GLY A 126 13.94 -10.60 3.49
C GLY A 126 14.52 -9.39 2.75
N PRO A 127 14.78 -8.25 3.41
CA PRO A 127 15.34 -7.07 2.76
C PRO A 127 16.70 -7.33 2.12
N THR A 128 17.56 -8.14 2.75
CA THR A 128 18.88 -8.49 2.18
C THR A 128 18.72 -9.28 0.88
N MET A 129 17.83 -10.26 0.83
CA MET A 129 17.55 -11.02 -0.40
C MET A 129 16.92 -10.15 -1.50
N LEU A 130 15.97 -9.29 -1.14
CA LEU A 130 15.33 -8.37 -2.07
C LEU A 130 16.34 -7.42 -2.70
N ARG A 131 17.19 -6.78 -1.89
CA ARG A 131 18.25 -5.89 -2.38
C ARG A 131 19.26 -6.63 -3.26
N ALA A 132 19.63 -7.85 -2.90
CA ALA A 132 20.55 -8.66 -3.69
C ALA A 132 19.98 -9.00 -5.07
N ALA A 133 18.73 -9.49 -5.13
CA ALA A 133 18.05 -9.82 -6.38
C ALA A 133 17.80 -8.57 -7.23
N ALA A 134 17.32 -7.48 -6.62
CA ALA A 134 17.07 -6.21 -7.29
C ALA A 134 18.36 -5.58 -7.85
N LYS A 135 19.49 -5.67 -7.14
CA LYS A 135 20.79 -5.22 -7.66
C LYS A 135 21.20 -5.99 -8.92
N ASN A 136 20.93 -7.30 -8.95
CA ASN A 136 21.28 -8.16 -10.08
C ASN A 136 20.10 -8.39 -11.05
N PHE A 137 19.21 -7.40 -11.19
CA PHE A 137 18.06 -7.46 -12.10
C PHE A 137 18.39 -7.79 -13.56
N PRO A 138 19.62 -7.56 -14.10
CA PRO A 138 19.94 -8.05 -15.44
C PRO A 138 19.74 -9.55 -15.60
N SER A 139 19.91 -10.32 -14.53
CA SER A 139 19.86 -11.78 -14.52
C SER A 139 18.82 -12.38 -13.56
N VAL A 140 18.33 -11.62 -12.58
CA VAL A 140 17.41 -12.12 -11.56
C VAL A 140 16.10 -11.35 -11.58
N ALA A 141 14.97 -12.05 -11.60
CA ALA A 141 13.66 -11.45 -11.37
C ALA A 141 13.37 -11.37 -9.87
N VAL A 142 12.89 -10.23 -9.39
CA VAL A 142 12.50 -10.05 -7.98
C VAL A 142 11.01 -9.69 -7.92
N VAL A 143 10.23 -10.39 -7.09
CA VAL A 143 8.80 -10.18 -6.98
C VAL A 143 8.44 -9.97 -5.52
N VAL A 144 7.86 -8.82 -5.21
CA VAL A 144 7.55 -8.40 -3.82
C VAL A 144 6.07 -8.35 -3.48
N ASP A 145 5.21 -8.50 -4.49
CA ASP A 145 3.78 -8.27 -4.39
C ASP A 145 3.01 -9.40 -5.09
N PRO A 146 2.07 -10.07 -4.42
CA PRO A 146 1.20 -11.08 -5.03
C PRO A 146 0.45 -10.60 -6.28
N ALA A 147 0.15 -9.30 -6.40
CA ALA A 147 -0.49 -8.74 -7.58
C ALA A 147 0.35 -8.93 -8.86
N ASP A 148 1.66 -9.10 -8.73
CA ASP A 148 2.56 -9.32 -9.86
C ASP A 148 2.65 -10.79 -10.30
N TYR A 149 2.17 -11.73 -9.47
CA TYR A 149 2.33 -13.17 -9.75
C TYR A 149 1.73 -13.59 -11.08
N GLY A 150 0.55 -13.08 -11.43
CA GLY A 150 -0.14 -13.44 -12.67
C GLY A 150 0.65 -13.06 -13.92
N TRP A 151 0.99 -11.78 -14.07
CA TRP A 151 1.68 -11.32 -15.27
C TRP A 151 3.13 -11.83 -15.35
N VAL A 152 3.82 -11.99 -14.21
CA VAL A 152 5.16 -12.60 -14.17
C VAL A 152 5.08 -14.07 -14.60
N ALA A 153 4.12 -14.82 -14.06
CA ALA A 153 3.88 -16.22 -14.43
C ALA A 153 3.65 -16.36 -15.94
N ASP A 154 2.83 -15.49 -16.54
CA ASP A 154 2.55 -15.53 -17.97
C ASP A 154 3.79 -15.24 -18.82
N ARG A 155 4.62 -14.28 -18.41
CA ARG A 155 5.92 -14.01 -19.07
C ARG A 155 6.85 -15.22 -18.99
N LEU A 156 6.91 -15.89 -17.84
CA LEU A 156 7.79 -17.05 -17.62
C LEU A 156 7.33 -18.33 -18.32
N LYS A 157 6.05 -18.45 -18.70
CA LYS A 157 5.57 -19.51 -19.61
C LYS A 157 5.97 -19.25 -21.06
N GLY A 158 6.17 -17.99 -21.43
CA GLY A 158 6.51 -17.55 -22.79
C GLY A 158 7.99 -17.28 -22.98
N ALA A 159 8.31 -16.08 -23.49
CA ALA A 159 9.68 -15.66 -23.82
C ALA A 159 10.54 -15.30 -22.60
N GLY A 160 9.99 -15.37 -21.39
CA GLY A 160 10.61 -14.84 -20.18
C GLY A 160 10.40 -13.34 -20.03
N LEU A 161 10.93 -12.79 -18.93
CA LEU A 161 10.89 -11.36 -18.64
C LEU A 161 11.92 -10.61 -19.50
N THR A 162 11.56 -9.41 -19.94
CA THR A 162 12.50 -8.47 -20.57
C THR A 162 13.40 -7.80 -19.52
N MET A 163 14.46 -7.15 -19.98
CA MET A 163 15.33 -6.33 -19.12
C MET A 163 14.55 -5.19 -18.45
N GLU A 164 13.66 -4.53 -19.19
CA GLU A 164 12.85 -3.43 -18.68
C GLU A 164 11.86 -3.89 -17.61
N GLU A 165 11.22 -5.05 -17.80
CA GLU A 165 10.33 -5.62 -16.78
C GLU A 165 11.09 -6.01 -15.51
N ARG A 166 12.28 -6.62 -15.63
CA ARG A 166 13.13 -6.89 -14.46
C ARG A 166 13.59 -5.61 -13.76
N LYS A 167 13.91 -4.56 -14.52
CA LYS A 167 14.27 -3.24 -13.96
C LYS A 167 13.08 -2.62 -13.20
N GLY A 168 11.87 -2.71 -13.74
CA GLY A 168 10.64 -2.25 -13.07
C GLY A 168 10.38 -2.99 -11.76
N LEU A 169 10.49 -4.33 -11.80
CA LEU A 169 10.42 -5.19 -10.62
C LEU A 169 11.48 -4.85 -9.57
N ALA A 170 12.72 -4.59 -9.99
CA ALA A 170 13.80 -4.18 -9.10
C ALA A 170 13.56 -2.81 -8.45
N ALA A 171 13.06 -1.84 -9.22
CA ALA A 171 12.66 -0.54 -8.67
C ALA A 171 11.54 -0.69 -7.63
N LYS A 172 10.53 -1.53 -7.92
CA LYS A 172 9.47 -1.88 -6.96
C LYS A 172 10.03 -2.53 -5.69
N ALA A 173 10.99 -3.44 -5.81
CA ALA A 173 11.63 -4.08 -4.67
C ALA A 173 12.43 -3.10 -3.78
N PHE A 174 13.21 -2.20 -4.38
CA PHE A 174 13.92 -1.16 -3.60
C PHE A 174 12.94 -0.19 -2.94
N HIS A 175 11.85 0.19 -3.61
CA HIS A 175 10.81 1.01 -2.98
C HIS A 175 10.14 0.29 -1.81
N HIS A 176 9.83 -1.00 -1.95
CA HIS A 176 9.25 -1.80 -0.88
C HIS A 176 10.17 -1.84 0.36
N VAL A 177 11.48 -2.02 0.15
CA VAL A 177 12.46 -1.97 1.24
C VAL A 177 12.59 -0.57 1.83
N SER A 178 12.57 0.51 1.03
CA SER A 178 12.65 1.87 1.57
C SER A 178 11.45 2.24 2.43
N VAL A 179 10.25 1.79 2.05
CA VAL A 179 9.02 1.98 2.84
C VAL A 179 9.13 1.23 4.16
N TYR A 180 9.64 -0.01 4.11
CA TYR A 180 9.86 -0.83 5.28
C TYR A 180 10.88 -0.20 6.25
N ASP A 181 12.04 0.23 5.76
CA ASP A 181 13.08 0.86 6.58
C ASP A 181 12.60 2.20 7.18
N ALA A 182 11.80 2.98 6.44
CA ALA A 182 11.18 4.20 6.94
C ALA A 182 10.21 3.92 8.10
N ALA A 183 9.43 2.85 8.03
CA ALA A 183 8.53 2.45 9.11
C ALA A 183 9.32 2.00 10.36
N VAL A 184 10.39 1.23 10.20
CA VAL A 184 11.28 0.83 11.30
C VAL A 184 11.92 2.07 11.95
N THR A 185 12.43 2.99 11.13
CA THR A 185 13.03 4.25 11.61
C THR A 185 12.02 5.10 12.38
N GLY A 186 10.80 5.24 11.86
CA GLY A 186 9.73 5.98 12.51
C GLY A 186 9.36 5.41 13.87
N TYR A 187 9.29 4.08 13.99
CA TYR A 187 9.06 3.40 15.26
C TYR A 187 10.20 3.61 16.26
N LEU A 188 11.46 3.43 15.84
CA LEU A 188 12.61 3.61 16.74
C LEU A 188 12.81 5.06 17.21
N ASN A 189 12.30 6.03 16.45
CA ASN A 189 12.37 7.45 16.79
C ASN A 189 11.14 7.96 17.57
N SER A 190 10.11 7.14 17.81
CA SER A 190 8.86 7.62 18.44
C SER A 190 9.09 8.17 19.85
N ASP A 191 10.00 7.56 20.61
CA ASP A 191 10.33 7.96 21.98
C ASP A 191 11.23 9.20 22.05
N ALA A 192 11.97 9.50 20.98
CA ALA A 192 12.88 10.66 20.89
C ALA A 192 12.14 11.99 20.62
N SER A 193 10.82 11.93 20.38
CA SER A 193 10.00 13.07 19.98
C SER A 193 9.43 13.88 21.15
N SER A 194 9.84 13.60 22.40
CA SER A 194 9.20 14.20 23.57
C SER A 194 9.31 15.73 23.67
N GLU A 195 10.17 16.42 22.90
CA GLU A 195 10.30 17.89 22.96
C GLU A 195 10.66 18.60 21.62
N GLY A 196 10.29 18.09 20.43
CA GLY A 196 10.56 18.84 19.19
C GLY A 196 10.19 18.19 17.85
N LEU A 197 10.48 18.90 16.74
CA LEU A 197 10.47 18.34 15.39
C LEU A 197 11.74 17.48 15.20
N PRO A 198 11.66 16.29 14.57
CA PRO A 198 12.83 15.44 14.37
C PRO A 198 13.81 16.07 13.37
N ASP A 199 15.11 15.80 13.55
CA ASP A 199 16.16 16.22 12.62
C ASP A 199 16.00 15.55 11.23
N ASP A 200 15.49 14.32 11.21
CA ASP A 200 15.29 13.52 10.00
C ASP A 200 13.84 13.03 9.88
N VAL A 201 13.23 13.23 8.70
CA VAL A 201 11.88 12.73 8.38
C VAL A 201 11.92 11.89 7.10
N ALA A 202 11.53 10.62 7.24
CA ALA A 202 11.34 9.73 6.10
C ALA A 202 9.87 9.74 5.63
N ILE A 203 9.59 10.40 4.50
CA ILE A 203 8.25 10.42 3.90
C ILE A 203 8.15 9.31 2.85
N SER A 204 7.37 8.27 3.17
CA SER A 204 7.11 7.13 2.30
C SER A 204 5.67 7.15 1.79
N LEU A 205 5.50 7.23 0.48
CA LEU A 205 4.21 7.36 -0.18
C LEU A 205 4.06 6.32 -1.29
N THR A 206 2.88 5.70 -1.36
CA THR A 206 2.52 4.75 -2.42
C THR A 206 1.40 5.35 -3.26
N LYS A 207 1.57 5.32 -4.59
CA LYS A 207 0.56 5.84 -5.52
C LYS A 207 -0.69 4.96 -5.45
N VAL A 208 -1.83 5.58 -5.17
CA VAL A 208 -3.15 4.92 -5.21
C VAL A 208 -3.69 4.95 -6.63
N THR A 209 -3.71 6.15 -7.23
CA THR A 209 -4.24 6.33 -8.57
C THR A 209 -3.66 7.56 -9.26
N GLY A 210 -3.66 7.55 -10.59
CA GLY A 210 -3.44 8.77 -11.38
C GLY A 210 -4.71 9.62 -11.40
N LEU A 211 -4.56 10.93 -11.33
CA LEU A 211 -5.66 11.87 -11.51
C LEU A 211 -5.68 12.33 -12.98
N ARG A 212 -6.86 12.73 -13.45
CA ARG A 212 -7.05 13.20 -14.82
C ARG A 212 -6.14 14.38 -15.17
N TYR A 213 -5.92 15.28 -14.20
CA TYR A 213 -4.99 16.40 -14.23
C TYR A 213 -4.72 16.85 -12.78
N GLY A 214 -3.76 17.77 -12.60
CA GLY A 214 -3.49 18.46 -11.34
C GLY A 214 -4.56 19.50 -11.03
N GLU A 215 -4.18 20.67 -10.51
CA GLU A 215 -5.12 21.76 -10.26
C GLU A 215 -5.74 22.31 -11.56
N ASN A 216 -4.95 22.32 -12.64
CA ASN A 216 -5.33 22.79 -13.97
C ASN A 216 -5.14 21.69 -15.05
N PRO A 217 -5.91 21.72 -16.16
CA PRO A 217 -5.89 20.64 -17.18
C PRO A 217 -4.54 20.31 -17.82
N HIS A 218 -3.59 21.25 -17.80
CA HIS A 218 -2.25 21.06 -18.38
C HIS A 218 -1.25 20.41 -17.41
N GLN A 219 -1.63 20.23 -16.13
CA GLN A 219 -0.78 19.65 -15.09
C GLN A 219 -1.11 18.17 -14.91
N GLN A 220 -0.10 17.35 -14.63
CA GLN A 220 -0.31 15.96 -14.21
C GLN A 220 -0.64 15.90 -12.71
N GLY A 221 -1.43 14.92 -12.28
CA GLY A 221 -1.78 14.71 -10.88
C GLY A 221 -1.86 13.23 -10.52
N ALA A 222 -1.64 12.91 -9.25
CA ALA A 222 -1.79 11.56 -8.69
C ALA A 222 -2.08 11.64 -7.19
N LEU A 223 -2.87 10.69 -6.70
CA LEU A 223 -3.12 10.51 -5.27
C LEU A 223 -2.14 9.48 -4.71
N TYR A 224 -1.53 9.81 -3.58
CA TYR A 224 -0.63 8.94 -2.84
C TYR A 224 -1.10 8.78 -1.41
N LEU A 225 -0.82 7.63 -0.81
CA LEU A 225 -1.08 7.34 0.60
C LEU A 225 0.20 6.95 1.33
N SER A 226 0.29 7.32 2.61
CA SER A 226 1.30 6.75 3.50
C SER A 226 0.83 5.37 3.97
N PRO A 227 1.66 4.33 3.84
CA PRO A 227 1.35 3.00 4.38
C PRO A 227 1.09 3.00 5.89
N SER A 228 1.65 3.96 6.64
CA SER A 228 1.47 4.10 8.09
C SER A 228 0.12 4.71 8.50
N LEU A 229 -0.52 5.48 7.62
CA LEU A 229 -1.78 6.19 7.92
C LEU A 229 -3.04 5.41 7.49
N GLY A 230 -2.85 4.25 6.85
CA GLY A 230 -3.96 3.40 6.40
C GLY A 230 -4.96 4.14 5.51
N SER A 231 -6.26 3.88 5.75
CA SER A 231 -7.38 4.48 5.02
C SER A 231 -8.02 5.67 5.75
N GLN A 232 -7.23 6.44 6.52
CA GLN A 232 -7.74 7.60 7.25
C GLN A 232 -7.89 8.84 6.34
N GLY A 233 -8.81 9.72 6.73
CA GLY A 233 -9.04 11.00 6.05
C GLY A 233 -9.57 10.88 4.62
N VAL A 234 -9.52 11.99 3.87
CA VAL A 234 -10.08 12.07 2.51
C VAL A 234 -9.28 11.24 1.51
N ALA A 235 -7.96 11.16 1.67
CA ALA A 235 -7.11 10.36 0.80
C ALA A 235 -7.42 8.85 0.90
N GLY A 236 -7.83 8.38 2.07
CA GLY A 236 -8.26 7.00 2.32
C GLY A 236 -9.77 6.75 2.17
N ALA A 237 -10.55 7.78 1.80
CA ALA A 237 -11.99 7.70 1.78
C ALA A 237 -12.51 6.70 0.73
N LYS A 238 -13.57 5.97 1.10
CA LYS A 238 -14.27 5.08 0.19
C LYS A 238 -15.24 5.88 -0.67
N GLN A 239 -15.01 5.86 -1.98
CA GLN A 239 -15.95 6.45 -2.92
C GLN A 239 -17.14 5.52 -3.18
N LEU A 240 -18.32 5.90 -2.70
CA LEU A 240 -19.56 5.11 -2.78
C LEU A 240 -20.35 5.32 -4.07
N HIS A 241 -20.10 6.42 -4.78
CA HIS A 241 -20.80 6.81 -6.00
C HIS A 241 -20.06 7.92 -6.77
N GLY A 242 -20.49 8.18 -8.01
CA GLY A 242 -20.08 9.34 -8.79
C GLY A 242 -18.91 9.08 -9.73
N ARG A 243 -18.44 10.15 -10.37
CA ARG A 243 -17.27 10.12 -11.28
C ARG A 243 -15.98 10.08 -10.49
N GLU A 244 -14.87 9.76 -11.14
CA GLU A 244 -13.53 9.92 -10.57
C GLU A 244 -13.33 11.33 -9.96
N LEU A 245 -12.62 11.37 -8.83
CA LEU A 245 -12.25 12.60 -8.15
C LEU A 245 -11.18 13.34 -8.95
N SER A 246 -11.33 14.67 -9.06
CA SER A 246 -10.25 15.55 -9.53
C SER A 246 -9.31 15.93 -8.38
N TYR A 247 -8.16 16.53 -8.71
CA TYR A 247 -7.25 17.13 -7.72
C TYR A 247 -7.99 18.13 -6.82
N ASN A 248 -8.75 19.05 -7.41
CA ASN A 248 -9.48 20.07 -6.65
C ASN A 248 -10.58 19.44 -5.79
N ASN A 249 -11.22 18.35 -6.25
CA ASN A 249 -12.18 17.63 -5.41
C ASN A 249 -11.53 17.06 -4.16
N LEU A 250 -10.32 16.52 -4.25
CA LEU A 250 -9.59 16.00 -3.09
C LEU A 250 -9.19 17.12 -2.13
N MET A 251 -8.64 18.22 -2.65
CA MET A 251 -8.24 19.38 -1.85
C MET A 251 -9.43 20.03 -1.12
N ASP A 252 -10.53 20.30 -1.84
CA ASP A 252 -11.71 20.92 -1.25
C ASP A 252 -12.43 19.97 -0.29
N ALA A 253 -12.42 18.65 -0.56
CA ALA A 253 -12.98 17.67 0.35
C ALA A 253 -12.15 17.54 1.63
N ASP A 254 -10.83 17.58 1.55
CA ASP A 254 -9.95 17.59 2.73
C ASP A 254 -10.16 18.86 3.57
N ALA A 255 -10.25 20.04 2.93
CA ALA A 255 -10.56 21.30 3.61
C ALA A 255 -11.93 21.26 4.32
N ALA A 256 -12.97 20.77 3.63
CA ALA A 256 -14.31 20.64 4.19
C ALA A 256 -14.35 19.62 5.34
N TRP A 257 -13.69 18.47 5.15
CA TRP A 257 -13.61 17.40 6.14
C TRP A 257 -12.90 17.85 7.41
N ARG A 258 -11.74 18.49 7.29
CA ARG A 258 -11.00 19.05 8.43
C ARG A 258 -11.84 20.09 9.18
N THR A 259 -12.50 20.98 8.44
CA THR A 259 -13.33 22.05 9.04
C THR A 259 -14.41 21.47 9.96
N VAL A 260 -15.12 20.41 9.53
CA VAL A 260 -16.17 19.82 10.38
C VAL A 260 -15.62 18.90 11.47
N SER A 261 -14.39 18.41 11.31
CA SER A 261 -13.74 17.52 12.29
C SER A 261 -13.28 18.25 13.56
N ASP A 262 -13.12 19.58 13.51
CA ASP A 262 -12.77 20.41 14.67
C ASP A 262 -13.94 20.59 15.67
N PHE A 263 -15.12 20.05 15.38
CA PHE A 263 -16.33 20.28 16.18
C PHE A 263 -16.89 18.99 16.76
N ASP A 264 -17.13 18.99 18.08
CA ASP A 264 -17.85 17.93 18.78
C ASP A 264 -19.35 17.95 18.46
N GLN A 265 -19.95 19.12 18.23
CA GLN A 265 -21.37 19.24 17.88
C GLN A 265 -21.61 18.78 16.44
N GLN A 266 -22.83 18.35 16.14
CA GLN A 266 -23.23 18.06 14.76
C GLN A 266 -23.08 19.31 13.89
N THR A 267 -22.19 19.23 12.92
CA THR A 267 -21.69 20.37 12.15
C THR A 267 -21.64 20.04 10.66
N VAL A 268 -22.03 21.02 9.84
CA VAL A 268 -22.00 20.94 8.37
C VAL A 268 -21.21 22.11 7.82
N ALA A 269 -20.29 21.84 6.88
CA ALA A 269 -19.55 22.85 6.15
C ALA A 269 -19.84 22.76 4.65
N VAL A 270 -19.94 23.92 3.99
CA VAL A 270 -19.96 24.05 2.54
C VAL A 270 -18.70 24.80 2.12
N VAL A 271 -17.86 24.17 1.29
CA VAL A 271 -16.56 24.69 0.86
C VAL A 271 -16.50 24.78 -0.66
N LYS A 272 -15.78 25.77 -1.18
CA LYS A 272 -15.44 25.89 -2.59
C LYS A 272 -14.05 26.52 -2.75
N HIS A 273 -13.16 25.88 -3.52
CA HIS A 273 -11.78 26.34 -3.71
C HIS A 273 -11.06 26.59 -2.37
N ALA A 274 -11.15 25.61 -1.46
CA ALA A 274 -10.64 25.63 -0.10
C ALA A 274 -11.17 26.75 0.82
N ASN A 275 -12.18 27.51 0.40
CA ASN A 275 -12.81 28.56 1.21
C ASN A 275 -14.20 28.12 1.68
N ALA A 276 -14.51 28.35 2.96
CA ALA A 276 -15.84 28.09 3.50
C ALA A 276 -16.85 29.09 2.94
N CYS A 277 -17.85 28.61 2.21
CA CYS A 277 -19.04 29.37 1.84
C CYS A 277 -19.98 29.53 3.05
N GLY A 278 -20.02 28.51 3.91
CA GLY A 278 -20.74 28.57 5.18
C GLY A 278 -20.49 27.34 6.04
N LEU A 279 -20.73 27.50 7.34
CA LEU A 279 -20.49 26.53 8.39
C LEU A 279 -21.55 26.72 9.47
N ALA A 280 -22.18 25.64 9.92
CA ALA A 280 -23.11 25.72 11.03
C ALA A 280 -23.16 24.43 11.84
N SER A 281 -23.30 24.60 13.15
CA SER A 281 -23.59 23.52 14.10
C SER A 281 -25.03 23.64 14.58
N HIS A 282 -25.73 22.50 14.66
CA HIS A 282 -27.10 22.46 15.15
C HIS A 282 -27.50 21.03 15.56
N ASP A 283 -28.37 20.89 16.57
CA ASP A 283 -28.85 19.59 17.06
C ASP A 283 -29.64 18.81 16.00
N GLU A 284 -30.39 19.52 15.16
CA GLU A 284 -31.05 18.96 13.97
C GLU A 284 -30.18 19.12 12.72
N GLN A 285 -29.87 18.01 12.03
CA GLN A 285 -28.88 17.99 10.95
C GLN A 285 -29.31 18.81 9.73
N VAL A 286 -30.61 18.79 9.43
CA VAL A 286 -31.20 19.56 8.34
C VAL A 286 -30.98 21.05 8.57
N GLN A 287 -31.19 21.53 9.80
CA GLN A 287 -30.96 22.92 10.18
C GLN A 287 -29.47 23.30 10.13
N ALA A 288 -28.56 22.39 10.50
CA ALA A 288 -27.12 22.62 10.32
C ALA A 288 -26.77 22.78 8.84
N TYR A 289 -27.31 21.91 7.96
CA TYR A 289 -27.10 22.03 6.52
C TYR A 289 -27.70 23.31 5.94
N GLU A 290 -28.96 23.63 6.25
CA GLU A 290 -29.66 24.80 5.72
C GLU A 290 -28.92 26.08 6.09
N ARG A 291 -28.50 26.23 7.35
CA ARG A 291 -27.72 27.40 7.80
C ARG A 291 -26.34 27.47 7.16
N ALA A 292 -25.66 26.33 6.99
CA ALA A 292 -24.37 26.31 6.31
C ALA A 292 -24.52 26.71 4.83
N PHE A 293 -25.60 26.30 4.17
CA PHE A 293 -25.92 26.71 2.81
C PHE A 293 -26.30 28.20 2.72
N GLU A 294 -27.07 28.71 3.68
CA GLU A 294 -27.49 30.11 3.78
C GLU A 294 -26.35 31.10 4.03
N GLY A 295 -25.16 30.63 4.45
CA GLY A 295 -23.97 31.47 4.61
C GLY A 295 -23.61 32.22 3.32
N ASP A 296 -23.55 31.50 2.19
CA ASP A 296 -23.45 32.08 0.85
C ASP A 296 -24.02 31.10 -0.21
N PRO A 297 -25.32 31.19 -0.51
CA PRO A 297 -25.97 30.31 -1.49
C PRO A 297 -25.41 30.42 -2.91
N VAL A 298 -24.85 31.59 -3.28
CA VAL A 298 -24.30 31.84 -4.62
C VAL A 298 -22.99 31.08 -4.77
N SER A 299 -22.12 31.18 -3.76
CA SER A 299 -20.84 30.46 -3.76
C SER A 299 -21.02 28.95 -3.57
N ALA A 300 -22.02 28.50 -2.81
CA ALA A 300 -22.28 27.09 -2.54
C ALA A 300 -22.54 26.24 -3.79
N PHE A 301 -23.00 26.84 -4.90
CA PHE A 301 -23.26 26.13 -6.14
C PHE A 301 -21.97 25.53 -6.73
N GLY A 302 -21.94 24.20 -6.90
CA GLY A 302 -20.76 23.46 -7.32
C GLY A 302 -19.71 23.29 -6.23
N GLY A 303 -20.05 23.58 -4.97
CA GLY A 303 -19.17 23.36 -3.83
C GLY A 303 -19.10 21.90 -3.39
N ILE A 304 -18.46 21.70 -2.25
CA ILE A 304 -18.34 20.44 -1.53
C ILE A 304 -19.00 20.58 -0.17
N VAL A 305 -19.76 19.57 0.24
CA VAL A 305 -20.42 19.54 1.55
C VAL A 305 -19.76 18.48 2.44
N ALA A 306 -19.41 18.85 3.66
CA ALA A 306 -18.91 17.93 4.68
C ALA A 306 -19.86 17.85 5.88
N TYR A 307 -20.02 16.65 6.41
CA TYR A 307 -20.76 16.37 7.65
C TYR A 307 -19.86 15.62 8.62
N ASN A 308 -19.79 16.03 9.89
CA ASN A 308 -19.04 15.28 10.92
C ASN A 308 -19.87 14.16 11.59
N ARG A 309 -21.08 13.89 11.06
CA ARG A 309 -21.99 12.81 11.50
C ARG A 309 -22.55 12.08 10.29
N THR A 310 -23.07 10.89 10.51
CA THR A 310 -23.77 10.11 9.48
C THR A 310 -24.87 10.95 8.82
N VAL A 311 -24.88 11.02 7.50
CA VAL A 311 -25.87 11.82 6.76
C VAL A 311 -27.23 11.14 6.79
N THR A 312 -28.23 11.88 7.24
CA THR A 312 -29.62 11.43 7.36
C THR A 312 -30.39 11.55 6.05
N ALA A 313 -31.47 10.77 5.90
CA ALA A 313 -32.36 10.85 4.74
C ALA A 313 -32.96 12.27 4.56
N ALA A 314 -33.29 12.94 5.66
CA ALA A 314 -33.83 14.29 5.65
C ALA A 314 -32.80 15.31 5.13
N SER A 315 -31.54 15.23 5.59
CA SER A 315 -30.47 16.13 5.12
C SER A 315 -30.13 15.88 3.64
N ALA A 316 -30.07 14.61 3.21
CA ALA A 316 -29.90 14.26 1.80
C ALA A 316 -31.01 14.82 0.90
N LYS A 317 -32.26 14.83 1.38
CA LYS A 317 -33.39 15.43 0.67
C LYS A 317 -33.26 16.96 0.59
N ALA A 318 -32.85 17.62 1.67
CA ALA A 318 -32.62 19.07 1.69
C ALA A 318 -31.52 19.51 0.70
N MET A 319 -30.51 18.68 0.45
CA MET A 319 -29.48 18.90 -0.59
C MET A 319 -30.00 18.73 -2.03
N GLY A 320 -31.18 18.14 -2.23
CA GLY A 320 -31.74 17.79 -3.53
C GLY A 320 -31.73 18.92 -4.57
N PRO A 321 -32.16 20.16 -4.22
CA PRO A 321 -32.21 21.28 -5.17
C PRO A 321 -30.85 21.85 -5.59
N VAL A 322 -29.78 21.64 -4.81
CA VAL A 322 -28.49 22.31 -5.02
C VAL A 322 -27.50 21.40 -5.77
N PHE A 323 -26.72 21.97 -6.69
CA PHE A 323 -25.64 21.25 -7.34
C PHE A 323 -24.38 21.25 -6.46
N TYR A 324 -23.89 20.07 -6.11
CA TYR A 324 -22.63 19.87 -5.39
C TYR A 324 -21.76 18.89 -6.18
N GLU A 325 -20.44 19.07 -6.12
CA GLU A 325 -19.49 18.15 -6.75
C GLU A 325 -19.19 16.93 -5.88
N VAL A 326 -19.06 17.14 -4.57
CA VAL A 326 -18.71 16.12 -3.58
C VAL A 326 -19.53 16.30 -2.31
N VAL A 327 -19.90 15.19 -1.69
CA VAL A 327 -20.31 15.13 -0.29
C VAL A 327 -19.41 14.16 0.45
N VAL A 328 -18.92 14.56 1.63
CA VAL A 328 -18.05 13.74 2.49
C VAL A 328 -18.63 13.63 3.90
N ALA A 329 -18.64 12.42 4.46
CA ALA A 329 -19.18 12.14 5.78
C ALA A 329 -18.54 10.87 6.37
N PRO A 330 -18.65 10.63 7.70
CA PRO A 330 -18.25 9.35 8.30
C PRO A 330 -19.15 8.18 7.90
N GLY A 331 -20.33 8.47 7.35
CA GLY A 331 -21.27 7.46 6.86
C GLY A 331 -22.56 8.06 6.34
N TYR A 332 -23.44 7.20 5.82
CA TYR A 332 -24.73 7.59 5.26
C TYR A 332 -25.80 6.59 5.70
N GLU A 333 -26.99 7.08 6.05
CA GLU A 333 -28.16 6.21 6.15
C GLU A 333 -28.48 5.59 4.78
N PRO A 334 -29.02 4.36 4.70
CA PRO A 334 -29.34 3.72 3.43
C PRO A 334 -30.24 4.59 2.53
N GLU A 335 -31.28 5.21 3.09
CA GLU A 335 -32.20 6.09 2.35
C GLU A 335 -31.54 7.39 1.90
N ALA A 336 -30.59 7.91 2.68
CA ALA A 336 -29.79 9.08 2.32
C ALA A 336 -28.90 8.76 1.11
N LEU A 337 -28.20 7.63 1.16
CA LEU A 337 -27.34 7.18 0.08
C LEU A 337 -28.12 6.95 -1.22
N GLU A 338 -29.27 6.28 -1.15
CA GLU A 338 -30.14 6.08 -2.32
C GLU A 338 -30.67 7.40 -2.90
N THR A 339 -30.98 8.37 -2.04
CA THR A 339 -31.39 9.71 -2.47
C THR A 339 -30.26 10.45 -3.19
N LEU A 340 -29.05 10.44 -2.63
CA LEU A 340 -27.88 11.12 -3.19
C LEU A 340 -27.41 10.45 -4.51
N LYS A 341 -27.48 9.12 -4.61
CA LYS A 341 -27.11 8.37 -5.82
C LYS A 341 -27.93 8.71 -7.05
N LYS A 342 -29.14 9.28 -6.89
CA LYS A 342 -29.94 9.82 -8.01
C LYS A 342 -29.20 10.93 -8.76
N LYS A 343 -28.26 11.64 -8.12
CA LYS A 343 -27.37 12.61 -8.76
C LYS A 343 -26.19 11.87 -9.40
N ARG A 344 -26.29 11.57 -10.71
CA ARG A 344 -25.30 10.77 -11.47
C ARG A 344 -23.83 11.18 -11.26
N ASN A 345 -23.54 12.48 -11.15
CA ASN A 345 -22.17 12.99 -11.10
C ASN A 345 -21.66 13.32 -9.69
N LEU A 346 -22.52 13.29 -8.67
CA LEU A 346 -22.13 13.61 -7.29
C LEU A 346 -21.18 12.54 -6.77
N ARG A 347 -20.00 12.92 -6.30
CA ARG A 347 -19.12 12.00 -5.58
C ARG A 347 -19.58 11.91 -4.13
N ILE A 348 -19.75 10.69 -3.65
CA ILE A 348 -20.15 10.41 -2.27
C ILE A 348 -18.97 9.71 -1.61
N LEU A 349 -18.38 10.35 -0.60
CA LEU A 349 -17.18 9.88 0.08
C LEU A 349 -17.50 9.51 1.52
N GLU A 350 -17.20 8.26 1.88
CA GLU A 350 -17.19 7.81 3.26
C GLU A 350 -15.76 7.88 3.79
N ALA A 351 -15.49 8.85 4.67
CA ALA A 351 -14.16 9.10 5.23
C ALA A 351 -14.18 8.86 6.74
N GLN A 352 -13.21 8.11 7.25
CA GLN A 352 -13.05 7.97 8.70
C GLN A 352 -12.22 9.14 9.23
N PRO A 353 -12.52 9.64 10.45
CA PRO A 353 -11.66 10.62 11.09
C PRO A 353 -10.22 10.06 11.18
N GLY A 354 -9.24 10.94 10.98
CA GLY A 354 -7.87 10.64 11.38
C GLY A 354 -7.77 10.76 12.90
N ASP A 355 -6.78 10.08 13.49
CA ASP A 355 -6.46 10.24 14.91
C ASP A 355 -5.91 11.64 15.23
#